data_AF-A0A533WA38-F1
#
_entry.id   AF-A0A533WA38-F1
#
_cell.length_a   1.000
_cell.length_b   1.000
_cell.length_c   1.000
_cell.angle_alpha   90.00
_cell.angle_beta   90.00
_cell.angle_gamma   90.00
#
_symmetry.space_group_name_H-M   'P 1'
#
loop_
_entity.id
_entity.type
_entity.pdbx_description
1 polymer ?
#
loop_
_entity_poly.entity_id
_entity_poly.type
_entity_poly.pdbx_seq_one_letter_code
_entity_poly.pdbx_strand_id
1 'polypeptide(L)'
;MSLFDELVGLKEIRVVHLNDSKGPLGGALDRHEHIGLGQIGREGFRAFLHHDSVTELPLLMETPVDDRRRDAQNLQTVKRL
;
A
#
# COMPACT_ATOMS: atom_id res chain seq x y z
N MET A 1 -2.58 10.03 -10.56
CA MET A 1 -2.91 8.78 -11.29
C MET A 1 -2.97 8.93 -12.81
N SER A 2 -3.00 10.16 -13.37
CA SER A 2 -3.11 10.39 -14.83
C SER A 2 -2.04 9.69 -15.68
N LEU A 3 -0.76 9.77 -15.28
CA LEU A 3 0.33 9.15 -16.04
C LEU A 3 0.19 7.62 -16.12
N PHE A 4 -0.25 6.97 -15.03
CA PHE A 4 -0.47 5.53 -15.03
C PHE A 4 -1.66 5.16 -15.93
N ASP A 5 -2.73 5.96 -15.90
CA ASP A 5 -3.90 5.74 -16.75
C ASP A 5 -3.55 5.88 -18.24
N GLU A 6 -2.69 6.83 -18.60
CA GLU A 6 -2.20 7.01 -19.97
C GLU A 6 -1.33 5.85 -20.45
N LEU A 7 -0.41 5.38 -19.60
CA LEU A 7 0.58 4.36 -19.98
C LEU A 7 0.04 2.93 -19.90
N VAL A 8 -0.85 2.65 -18.96
CA VAL A 8 -1.32 1.28 -18.64
C VAL A 8 -2.84 1.21 -18.59
N GLY A 9 -3.50 2.21 -17.98
CA GLY A 9 -4.95 2.25 -17.79
C GLY A 9 -5.37 1.77 -16.40
N LEU A 10 -6.10 2.61 -15.67
CA LEU A 10 -6.57 2.29 -14.31
C LEU A 10 -7.56 1.10 -14.31
N LYS A 11 -8.32 0.94 -15.38
CA LYS A 11 -9.27 -0.18 -15.57
C LYS A 11 -8.60 -1.56 -15.63
N GLU A 12 -7.29 -1.60 -15.88
CA GLU A 12 -6.55 -2.86 -15.94
C GLU A 12 -6.01 -3.31 -14.58
N ILE A 13 -6.12 -2.46 -13.55
CA ILE A 13 -5.75 -2.85 -12.19
C ILE A 13 -6.81 -3.82 -11.66
N ARG A 14 -6.39 -5.05 -11.33
CA ARG A 14 -7.28 -6.11 -10.80
C ARG A 14 -7.05 -6.41 -9.32
N VAL A 15 -5.88 -6.06 -8.81
CA VAL A 15 -5.46 -6.32 -7.43
C VAL A 15 -4.37 -5.33 -7.05
N VAL A 16 -4.27 -5.00 -5.77
CA VAL A 16 -3.16 -4.22 -5.22
C VAL A 16 -2.51 -5.00 -4.09
N HIS A 17 -1.19 -5.15 -4.15
CA HIS A 17 -0.40 -5.58 -3.01
C HIS A 17 -0.06 -4.34 -2.18
N LEU A 18 -0.75 -4.18 -1.05
CA LEU A 18 -0.73 -3.00 -0.21
C LEU A 18 0.34 -3.18 0.88
N ASN A 19 1.57 -2.79 0.58
CA ASN A 19 2.72 -2.93 1.45
C ASN A 19 3.42 -1.59 1.67
N ASP A 20 3.93 -1.33 2.88
CA ASP A 20 4.83 -0.19 3.11
C ASP A 20 6.26 -0.59 2.75
N SER A 21 7.17 0.37 2.64
CA SER A 21 8.57 0.14 2.24
C SER A 21 9.53 0.45 3.38
N LYS A 22 10.50 -0.44 3.64
CA LYS A 22 11.66 -0.12 4.50
C LYS A 22 12.66 0.81 3.80
N GLY A 23 12.73 0.73 2.46
CA GLY A 23 13.69 1.49 1.65
C GLY A 23 13.15 2.86 1.20
N PRO A 24 14.03 3.83 0.94
CA PRO A 24 13.64 5.13 0.41
C PRO A 24 13.13 5.04 -1.03
N LEU A 25 12.45 6.09 -1.50
CA LEU A 25 12.02 6.22 -2.90
C LEU A 25 13.22 6.07 -3.85
N GLY A 26 13.08 5.24 -4.88
CA GLY A 26 14.15 4.96 -5.84
C GLY A 26 15.27 4.05 -5.31
N GLY A 27 15.12 3.47 -4.11
CA GLY A 27 16.15 2.62 -3.49
C GLY A 27 16.28 1.21 -4.07
N ALA A 28 15.42 0.81 -5.02
CA ALA A 28 15.41 -0.52 -5.65
C ALA A 28 15.43 -1.70 -4.65
N LEU A 29 14.86 -1.49 -3.46
CA LEU A 29 14.85 -2.46 -2.38
C LEU A 29 13.44 -2.98 -2.15
N ASP A 30 13.23 -4.26 -2.46
CA ASP A 30 11.98 -4.96 -2.21
C ASP A 30 11.93 -5.52 -0.78
N ARG A 31 11.76 -4.60 0.19
CA ARG A 31 11.66 -4.93 1.62
C ARG A 31 10.42 -4.29 2.22
N HIS A 32 9.40 -5.11 2.40
CA HIS A 32 8.13 -4.68 2.97
C HIS A 32 8.26 -4.25 4.43
N GLU A 33 7.42 -3.30 4.81
CA GLU A 33 7.20 -2.85 6.18
C GLU A 33 5.70 -2.90 6.52
N HIS A 34 5.38 -2.95 7.81
CA HIS A 34 4.01 -2.84 8.27
C HIS A 34 3.37 -1.50 7.85
N ILE A 35 2.05 -1.53 7.64
CA ILE A 35 1.29 -0.39 7.10
C ILE A 35 1.51 0.89 7.92
N GLY A 36 2.07 1.90 7.26
CA GLY A 36 2.32 3.22 7.82
C GLY A 36 3.52 3.31 8.76
N LEU A 37 4.35 2.27 8.86
CA LEU A 37 5.60 2.28 9.64
C LEU A 37 6.85 2.42 8.77
N GLY A 38 6.71 2.44 7.45
CA GLY A 38 7.79 2.60 6.49
C GLY A 38 7.83 3.99 5.85
N GLN A 39 8.52 4.06 4.72
CA GLN A 39 8.83 5.30 3.98
C GLN A 39 7.68 5.79 3.12
N ILE A 40 6.71 4.93 2.74
CA ILE A 40 5.46 5.41 2.11
C ILE A 40 4.64 6.12 3.18
N GLY A 41 4.56 5.51 4.36
CA GLY A 41 3.99 6.14 5.55
C GLY A 41 2.49 6.40 5.45
N ARG A 42 1.90 6.80 6.59
CA ARG A 42 0.44 6.91 6.74
C ARG A 42 -0.20 7.87 5.75
N GLU A 43 0.48 8.95 5.39
CA GLU A 43 -0.04 9.96 4.45
C GLU A 43 -0.15 9.40 3.03
N GLY A 44 0.85 8.64 2.57
CA GLY A 44 0.82 7.97 1.27
C GLY A 44 -0.32 6.95 1.19
N PHE A 45 -0.48 6.13 2.24
CA PHE A 45 -1.60 5.18 2.31
C PHE A 45 -2.96 5.88 2.30
N ARG A 46 -3.13 6.95 3.09
CA ARG A 46 -4.40 7.70 3.12
C ARG A 46 -4.74 8.24 1.74
N ALA A 47 -3.77 8.86 1.06
CA ALA A 47 -3.98 9.38 -0.28
C ALA A 47 -4.34 8.28 -1.29
N PHE A 48 -3.70 7.11 -1.20
CA PHE A 48 -3.93 6.00 -2.11
C PHE A 48 -5.29 5.30 -1.88
N LEU A 49 -5.63 5.01 -0.62
CA LEU A 49 -6.86 4.30 -0.25
C LEU A 49 -8.13 5.12 -0.50
N HIS A 50 -8.03 6.45 -0.50
CA HIS A 50 -9.15 7.35 -0.80
C HIS A 50 -9.32 7.64 -2.30
N HIS A 51 -8.50 7.04 -3.17
CA HIS A 51 -8.63 7.25 -4.60
C HIS A 51 -9.75 6.35 -5.17
N ASP A 52 -10.69 6.93 -5.92
CA ASP A 52 -11.88 6.24 -6.44
C ASP A 52 -11.58 4.98 -7.26
N SER A 53 -10.43 4.94 -7.94
CA SER A 53 -10.02 3.76 -8.72
C SER A 53 -9.51 2.59 -7.87
N VAL A 54 -9.36 2.78 -6.56
CA VAL A 54 -8.80 1.79 -5.62
C VAL A 54 -9.86 1.24 -4.67
N THR A 55 -10.91 2.01 -4.37
CA THR A 55 -11.88 1.70 -3.30
C THR A 55 -12.55 0.32 -3.42
N GLU A 56 -12.79 -0.14 -4.65
CA GLU A 56 -13.43 -1.43 -4.94
C GLU A 56 -12.43 -2.56 -5.27
N LEU A 57 -11.12 -2.28 -5.27
CA LEU A 57 -10.11 -3.26 -5.63
C LEU A 57 -9.81 -4.22 -4.48
N PRO A 58 -9.55 -5.51 -4.76
CA PRO A 58 -8.95 -6.41 -3.79
C PRO A 58 -7.58 -5.90 -3.34
N LEU A 59 -7.40 -5.75 -2.03
CA LEU A 59 -6.14 -5.32 -1.41
C LEU A 59 -5.53 -6.50 -0.64
N LEU A 60 -4.29 -6.87 -0.96
CA LEU A 60 -3.53 -7.94 -0.32
C LEU A 60 -2.39 -7.34 0.50
N MET A 61 -2.29 -7.71 1.78
CA MET A 61 -1.17 -7.28 2.62
C MET A 61 -0.16 -8.41 2.76
N GLU A 62 1.09 -8.14 2.43
CA GLU A 62 2.23 -9.05 2.51
C GLU A 62 3.25 -8.49 3.51
N THR A 63 2.75 -8.09 4.68
CA THR A 63 3.56 -7.43 5.70
C THR A 63 4.49 -8.40 6.42
N PRO A 64 5.60 -7.93 7.03
CA PRO A 64 6.47 -8.78 7.82
C PRO A 64 5.73 -9.56 8.92
N VAL A 65 6.22 -10.75 9.26
CA VAL A 65 5.77 -11.52 10.43
C VAL A 65 6.82 -11.37 11.52
N ASP A 66 6.61 -10.43 12.44
CA ASP A 66 7.50 -10.15 13.57
C ASP A 66 6.72 -9.64 14.80
N ASP A 67 7.43 -9.39 15.90
CA ASP A 67 6.83 -9.03 17.19
C ASP A 67 6.24 -7.60 17.23
N ARG A 68 6.51 -6.76 16.23
CA ARG A 68 6.03 -5.37 16.22
C ARG A 68 4.55 -5.30 15.88
N ARG A 69 4.07 -6.15 14.98
CA ARG A 69 2.67 -6.12 14.53
C ARG A 69 2.20 -7.41 13.87
N ARG A 70 0.96 -7.80 14.20
CA ARG A 70 0.21 -8.89 13.55
C ARG A 70 -0.71 -8.38 12.44
N ASP A 71 -1.13 -9.27 11.55
CA ASP A 71 -2.00 -8.94 10.40
C ASP A 71 -3.29 -8.20 10.81
N ALA A 72 -3.91 -8.60 11.90
CA ALA A 72 -5.11 -7.94 12.42
C ALA A 72 -4.89 -6.45 12.73
N GLN A 73 -3.71 -6.08 13.22
CA GLN A 73 -3.36 -4.68 13.52
C GLN A 73 -3.03 -3.90 12.24
N ASN A 74 -2.45 -4.55 11.22
CA ASN A 74 -2.29 -3.94 9.89
C ASN A 74 -3.66 -3.68 9.25
N LEU A 75 -4.57 -4.66 9.28
CA LEU A 75 -5.93 -4.52 8.78
C LEU A 75 -6.69 -3.39 9.49
N GLN A 76 -6.60 -3.30 10.81
CA GLN A 76 -7.19 -2.19 11.56
C GLN A 76 -6.58 -0.85 11.20
N THR A 77 -5.31 -0.81 10.82
CA THR A 77 -4.65 0.43 10.40
C THR A 77 -5.15 0.87 9.04
N VAL A 78 -5.25 -0.04 8.06
CA VAL A 78 -5.87 0.23 6.75
C VAL A 78 -7.29 0.75 6.93
N LYS A 79 -8.12 0.11 7.77
CA LYS A 79 -9.51 0.55 8.03
C LYS A 79 -9.64 1.95 8.67
N ARG A 80 -8.56 2.52 9.20
CA ARG A 80 -8.53 3.86 9.81
C ARG A 80 -7.85 4.90 8.94
N LEU A 81 -7.22 4.48 7.84
CA LEU A 81 -6.43 5.35 6.98
C LEU A 81 -7.25 5.88 5.84
#